data_AF-A0ABD5DY56-F1
#
_entry.id   AF-A0ABD5DY56-F1
#
_cell.length_a   1.000
_cell.length_b   1.000
_cell.length_c   1.000
_cell.angle_alpha   90.00
_cell.angle_beta   90.00
_cell.angle_gamma   90.00
#
_symmetry.space_group_name_H-M   'P 1'
#
loop_
_entity.id
_entity.type
_entity.pdbx_description
1 polymer ?
#
loop_
_entity_poly.entity_id
_entity_poly.type
_entity_poly.pdbx_seq_one_letter_code
_entity_poly.pdbx_strand_id
1 'polypeptide(L)'
;SIIPPGTTLLAEVPLLDNNGKFNGQYELRLMVALDVGGAIKGQHFDIYQGIGPDAGHRAGWYNHYGRVWVLKNAPGAGNVFSG
;
A
#
# COMPACT_ATOMS: atom_id res chain seq x y z
N SER A 1 -10.33 4.44 -13.35
CA SER A 1 -9.51 3.98 -12.21
C SER A 1 -8.10 3.71 -12.71
N ILE A 2 -7.04 4.06 -11.96
CA ILE A 2 -5.64 3.96 -12.41
C ILE A 2 -5.00 2.63 -11.99
N ILE A 3 -5.40 2.06 -10.85
CA ILE A 3 -4.90 0.79 -10.32
C ILE A 3 -6.09 -0.18 -10.25
N PRO A 4 -6.16 -1.21 -11.12
CA PRO A 4 -7.22 -2.20 -11.08
C PRO A 4 -7.15 -3.09 -9.81
N PRO A 5 -8.29 -3.61 -9.32
CA PRO A 5 -8.28 -4.66 -8.31
C PRO A 5 -7.43 -5.87 -8.74
N GLY A 6 -6.76 -6.51 -7.78
CA GLY A 6 -5.83 -7.62 -8.02
C GLY A 6 -4.40 -7.19 -8.41
N THR A 7 -4.14 -5.89 -8.58
CA THR A 7 -2.79 -5.41 -8.92
C THR A 7 -1.81 -5.69 -7.78
N THR A 8 -0.68 -6.33 -8.08
CA THR A 8 0.44 -6.52 -7.15
C THR A 8 1.33 -5.27 -7.12
N LEU A 9 1.64 -4.81 -5.91
CA LEU A 9 2.42 -3.61 -5.64
C LEU A 9 3.63 -3.96 -4.77
N LEU A 10 4.80 -3.48 -5.16
CA LEU A 10 5.96 -3.37 -4.28
C LEU A 10 6.02 -1.93 -3.78
N ALA A 11 5.98 -1.69 -2.47
CA ALA A 11 5.95 -0.34 -1.92
C ALA A 11 7.00 -0.15 -0.82
N GLU A 12 7.62 1.02 -0.83
CA GLU A 12 8.36 1.54 0.32
C GLU A 12 7.43 2.39 1.17
N VAL A 13 6.97 1.81 2.28
CA VAL A 13 6.03 2.43 3.20
C VAL A 13 6.81 3.19 4.27
N PRO A 14 6.52 4.48 4.51
CA PRO A 14 7.21 5.27 5.53
C PRO A 14 6.90 4.72 6.92
N LEU A 15 7.92 4.52 7.75
CA LEU A 15 7.76 4.12 9.15
C LEU A 15 7.53 5.34 10.04
N LEU A 16 6.57 5.19 10.95
CA LEU A 16 6.16 6.23 11.88
C LEU A 16 6.53 5.82 13.31
N ASP A 17 6.89 6.79 14.14
CA ASP A 17 7.05 6.60 15.57
C ASP A 17 5.69 6.51 16.30
N ASN A 18 5.73 6.36 17.63
CA ASN A 18 4.55 6.27 18.48
C ASN A 18 3.72 7.57 18.57
N ASN A 19 4.15 8.65 17.91
CA ASN A 19 3.42 9.90 17.79
C ASN A 19 2.94 10.14 16.35
N GLY A 20 3.10 9.16 15.46
CA GLY A 20 2.72 9.28 14.04
C GLY A 20 3.68 10.11 13.21
N LYS A 21 4.86 10.45 13.72
CA LYS A 21 5.86 11.22 12.97
C LYS A 21 6.76 10.28 12.18
N PHE A 22 6.98 10.63 10.91
CA PHE A 22 7.95 9.92 10.07
C PHE A 22 9.34 9.90 10.71
N ASN A 23 9.91 8.71 10.85
CA ASN A 23 11.17 8.51 11.56
C ASN A 23 12.41 8.50 10.63
N GLY A 24 12.24 8.75 9.33
CA GLY A 24 13.32 8.72 8.34
C GLY A 24 13.53 7.35 7.67
N GLN A 25 12.84 6.31 8.11
CA GLN A 25 13.01 4.94 7.63
C GLN A 25 11.81 4.48 6.80
N TYR A 26 12.06 3.57 5.87
CA TYR A 26 11.03 2.92 5.06
C TYR A 26 11.06 1.42 5.28
N GLU A 27 9.92 0.79 5.11
CA GLU A 27 9.77 -0.66 5.08
C GLU A 27 9.28 -1.09 3.70
N LEU A 28 10.00 -2.04 3.09
CA LEU A 28 9.62 -2.59 1.79
C LEU A 28 8.56 -3.69 1.98
N ARG A 29 7.37 -3.47 1.42
CA ARG A 29 6.21 -4.36 1.57
C ARG A 29 5.64 -4.76 0.21
N LEU A 30 5.17 -6.00 0.11
CA LEU A 30 4.38 -6.48 -1.03
C LEU A 30 2.89 -6.40 -0.66
N MET A 31 2.09 -5.79 -1.51
CA MET A 31 0.67 -5.51 -1.26
C MET A 31 -0.18 -5.83 -2.50
N VAL A 32 -1.49 -5.99 -2.31
CA VAL A 32 -2.45 -6.23 -3.39
C VAL A 32 -3.59 -5.22 -3.27
N ALA A 33 -3.97 -4.60 -4.38
CA ALA A 33 -5.13 -3.71 -4.43
C ALA A 33 -6.43 -4.54 -4.38
N LEU A 34 -7.14 -4.52 -3.25
CA LEU A 34 -8.34 -5.34 -3.04
C LEU A 34 -9.61 -4.55 -2.70
N ASP A 35 -9.50 -3.25 -2.43
CA ASP A 35 -10.64 -2.42 -2.03
C ASP A 35 -10.64 -1.06 -2.75
N VAL A 36 -11.77 -0.36 -2.70
CA VAL A 36 -12.00 0.95 -3.33
C VAL A 36 -12.57 1.95 -2.31
N GLY A 37 -12.22 3.23 -2.46
CA GLY A 37 -12.73 4.30 -1.61
C GLY A 37 -13.24 5.51 -2.41
N GLY A 38 -14.29 6.16 -1.91
CA GLY A 38 -14.85 7.37 -2.54
C GLY A 38 -13.85 8.53 -2.60
N ALA A 39 -12.99 8.66 -1.58
CA ALA A 39 -11.93 9.68 -1.50
C ALA A 39 -10.59 9.22 -2.08
N ILE A 40 -10.43 7.92 -2.35
CA ILE A 40 -9.18 7.34 -2.85
C ILE A 40 -9.18 7.43 -4.37
N LYS A 41 -8.53 8.47 -4.91
CA LYS A 41 -8.45 8.78 -6.34
C LYS A 41 -7.01 9.05 -6.76
N GLY A 42 -6.72 8.92 -8.05
CA GLY A 42 -5.39 9.21 -8.57
C GLY A 42 -4.36 8.16 -8.15
N GLN A 43 -3.22 8.64 -7.65
CA GLN A 43 -2.12 7.83 -7.10
C GLN A 43 -2.14 7.74 -5.56
N HIS A 44 -3.33 7.92 -4.96
CA HIS A 44 -3.54 7.79 -3.52
C HIS A 44 -3.86 6.33 -3.17
N PHE A 45 -3.20 5.78 -2.15
CA PHE A 45 -3.48 4.45 -1.61
C PHE A 45 -3.85 4.55 -0.13
N ASP A 46 -4.88 3.83 0.26
CA ASP A 46 -5.21 3.61 1.68
C ASP A 46 -4.70 2.22 2.07
N ILE A 47 -3.87 2.15 3.11
CA ILE A 47 -3.25 0.89 3.56
C ILE A 47 -4.09 0.32 4.69
N TYR A 48 -4.70 -0.84 4.45
CA TYR A 48 -5.38 -1.57 5.50
C TYR A 48 -4.40 -2.03 6.59
N GLN A 49 -4.54 -1.48 7.81
CA GLN A 49 -3.61 -1.71 8.93
C GLN A 49 -3.97 -2.91 9.82
N GLY A 50 -5.11 -3.56 9.57
CA GLY A 50 -5.66 -4.65 10.39
C GLY A 50 -6.92 -4.26 11.17
N ILE A 51 -7.16 -4.97 12.28
CA ILE A 51 -8.35 -4.81 13.14
C ILE A 51 -7.91 -4.46 14.57
N GLY A 52 -8.71 -3.66 15.27
CA GLY A 52 -8.52 -3.33 16.69
C GLY A 52 -7.88 -1.95 16.92
N PRO A 53 -7.73 -1.56 18.20
CA PRO A 53 -7.28 -0.20 18.57
C PRO A 53 -5.92 0.17 17.99
N ASP A 54 -4.95 -0.76 18.01
CA ASP A 54 -3.60 -0.49 17.49
C ASP A 54 -3.57 -0.27 15.98
N ALA A 55 -4.41 -0.99 15.24
CA ALA A 55 -4.58 -0.77 13.80
C ALA A 55 -5.21 0.60 13.53
N GLY A 56 -6.20 1.00 14.34
CA GLY A 56 -6.83 2.32 14.27
C GLY A 56 -5.84 3.46 14.55
N HIS A 57 -5.01 3.34 15.60
CA HIS A 57 -3.98 4.33 15.90
C HIS A 57 -2.98 4.49 14.75
N ARG A 58 -2.47 3.38 14.19
CA ARG A 58 -1.60 3.43 13.01
C ARG A 58 -2.29 4.12 11.85
N ALA A 59 -3.50 3.68 11.49
CA ALA A 59 -4.25 4.23 10.35
C ALA A 59 -4.49 5.74 10.48
N GLY A 60 -4.81 6.22 11.68
CA GLY A 60 -5.07 7.64 11.95
C GLY A 60 -3.88 8.58 11.67
N TRP A 61 -2.64 8.07 11.63
CA TRP A 61 -1.44 8.87 11.36
C TRP A 61 -0.95 8.79 9.91
N TYR A 62 -1.49 7.89 9.10
CA TYR A 62 -1.02 7.70 7.72
C TYR A 62 -1.58 8.77 6.77
N ASN A 63 -0.86 9.89 6.71
CA ASN A 63 -0.90 10.85 5.59
C ASN A 63 0.53 11.20 5.16
N HIS A 64 1.21 10.20 4.59
CA HIS A 64 2.64 10.27 4.26
C HIS A 64 2.92 9.74 2.85
N TYR A 65 4.08 10.09 2.30
CA TYR A 65 4.49 9.72 0.95
C TYR A 65 5.51 8.58 0.95
N GLY A 66 5.38 7.69 -0.02
CA GLY A 66 6.27 6.57 -0.28
C GLY A 66 6.43 6.33 -1.78
N ARG A 67 7.21 5.32 -2.15
CA ARG A 67 7.39 4.90 -3.55
C ARG A 67 6.66 3.58 -3.79
N VAL A 68 6.08 3.43 -4.97
CA VAL A 68 5.33 2.23 -5.35
C VAL A 68 5.70 1.83 -6.77
N TRP A 69 5.92 0.53 -6.96
CA TRP A 69 6.11 -0.11 -8.25
C TRP A 69 4.98 -1.10 -8.49
N VAL A 70 4.33 -0.99 -9.64
CA VAL A 70 3.36 -1.99 -10.11
C VAL A 70 4.14 -3.16 -10.70
N LEU A 71 3.99 -4.33 -10.10
CA LEU A 71 4.64 -5.55 -10.60
C LEU A 71 3.74 -6.21 -11.65
N LYS A 72 4.32 -6.48 -12.82
CA LYS A 72 3.64 -7.18 -13.91
C LYS A 72 4.59 -8.19 -14.53
N ASN A 73 4.00 -9.27 -15.02
CA ASN A 73 4.69 -10.22 -15.86
C ASN A 73 5.11 -9.56 -17.17
N ALA A 74 6.29 -9.91 -17.66
CA ALA A 74 6.65 -9.60 -19.03
C ALA A 74 5.63 -10.27 -19.98
N PRO A 75 5.25 -9.62 -21.09
CA PRO A 75 4.34 -10.22 -22.07
C PRO A 75 4.83 -11.61 -22.49
N GLY A 76 3.95 -12.62 -22.39
CA GLY A 76 4.27 -14.00 -22.76
C GLY A 76 4.93 -14.86 -21.67
N ALA A 77 5.25 -14.30 -20.49
CA ALA A 77 5.93 -15.03 -19.41
C ALA A 77 5.02 -15.92 -18.53
N GLY A 78 3.79 -16.24 -18.95
CA GLY A 78 2.78 -16.89 -18.09
C GLY A 78 2.38 -16.00 -16.91
N ASN A 79 1.58 -16.49 -15.95
CA ASN A 79 1.32 -15.79 -14.66
C ASN A 79 2.31 -16.30 -13.61
N VAL A 80 3.03 -15.41 -12.89
CA VAL A 80 3.93 -15.83 -11.79
C VAL A 80 3.16 -15.96 -10.48
N PHE A 81 2.07 -15.22 -10.33
CA PHE A 81 1.19 -15.26 -9.16
C PHE A 81 -0.14 -15.90 -9.56
N SER A 82 -0.20 -17.22 -9.46
CA SER A 82 -1.46 -17.98 -9.49
C SER A 82 -1.91 -18.21 -8.05
N GLY A 83 -2.92 -17.45 -7.62
CA GLY A 83 -3.66 -17.67 -6.37
C GLY A 83 -4.91 -18.48 -6.64
#